data_AF-A0A970L707-F1
#
_entry.id   AF-A0A970L707-F1
#
_cell.length_a   1.000
_cell.length_b   1.000
_cell.length_c   1.000
_cell.angle_alpha   90.00
_cell.angle_beta   90.00
_cell.angle_gamma   90.00
#
_symmetry.space_group_name_H-M   'P 1'
#
loop_
_entity.id
_entity.type
_entity.pdbx_description
1 polymer ?
#
loop_
_entity_poly.entity_id
_entity_poly.type
_entity_poly.pdbx_seq_one_letter_code
_entity_poly.pdbx_strand_id
1 'polypeptide(L)'
;MKKLSFIIISLLLTYAGLSGQDYRETGRYPVPEAKQAVAVDGKSFFVINNSTITKHDKKSGMLIAQWDGTKEGISHLNSGVVIRGKLYCASSNFPDSPMAGSVEIFDAASLRHTGSHSFGINTGSFTWLDMHDGYWYAGFAHYTGAGSSEGKDTRWTSVVKFSRKWQRLEAWIFPENLIELFSPYSNSGAAWGNDGKLYCTGHDNQEIYIMEIPRSGHTLRHVKTISTPTYGQGIAFDRTIKNKKIIYGISRNDKLVISFEID
;
A
#
# COMPACT_ATOMS: atom_id res chain seq x y z
N MET A 1 -60.68 34.92 30.59
CA MET A 1 -59.23 34.93 30.26
C MET A 1 -58.93 33.68 29.44
N LYS A 2 -58.83 33.81 28.10
CA LYS A 2 -58.59 32.68 27.18
C LYS A 2 -57.08 32.40 27.11
N LYS A 3 -56.67 31.15 27.39
CA LYS A 3 -55.29 30.68 27.28
C LYS A 3 -54.93 30.49 25.80
N LEU A 4 -53.84 31.10 25.35
CA LEU A 4 -53.25 30.89 24.03
C LEU A 4 -52.04 29.96 24.22
N SER A 5 -52.13 28.71 23.77
CA SER A 5 -50.99 27.79 23.72
C SER A 5 -50.27 27.98 22.38
N PHE A 6 -49.03 28.44 22.43
CA PHE A 6 -48.12 28.42 21.29
C PHE A 6 -47.48 27.02 21.19
N ILE A 7 -47.70 26.35 20.06
CA ILE A 7 -46.98 25.12 19.70
C ILE A 7 -45.77 25.55 18.89
N ILE A 8 -44.57 25.39 19.45
CA ILE A 8 -43.32 25.46 18.69
C ILE A 8 -43.11 24.10 18.01
N ILE A 9 -43.19 24.10 16.68
CA ILE A 9 -42.77 22.97 15.85
C ILE A 9 -41.28 23.18 15.55
N SER A 10 -40.44 22.38 16.18
CA SER A 10 -39.01 22.32 15.85
C SER A 10 -38.84 21.44 14.61
N LEU A 11 -38.48 22.05 13.48
CA LEU A 11 -38.09 21.33 12.27
C LEU A 11 -36.65 20.83 12.44
N LEU A 12 -36.48 19.55 12.75
CA LEU A 12 -35.19 18.86 12.66
C LEU A 12 -34.85 18.63 11.18
N LEU A 13 -34.01 19.50 10.61
CA LEU A 13 -33.33 19.22 9.35
C LEU A 13 -32.21 18.21 9.61
N THR A 14 -32.43 16.95 9.28
CA THR A 14 -31.38 15.95 9.17
C THR A 14 -30.58 16.21 7.89
N TYR A 15 -29.39 16.80 8.03
CA TYR A 15 -28.37 16.74 6.98
C TYR A 15 -27.85 15.30 6.91
N ALA A 16 -28.46 14.47 6.08
CA ALA A 16 -27.81 13.27 5.60
C ALA A 16 -26.74 13.69 4.60
N GLY A 17 -25.50 13.85 5.08
CA GLY A 17 -24.34 13.94 4.20
C GLY A 17 -24.25 12.66 3.38
N LEU A 18 -24.70 12.70 2.12
CA LEU A 18 -24.43 11.68 1.12
C LEU A 18 -22.94 11.76 0.75
N SER A 19 -22.07 11.24 1.62
CA SER A 19 -20.75 10.79 1.21
C SER A 19 -20.98 9.54 0.36
N GLY A 20 -21.12 9.72 -0.96
CA GLY A 20 -21.12 8.62 -1.91
C GLY A 20 -19.83 7.82 -1.73
N GLN A 21 -19.96 6.52 -1.47
CA GLN A 21 -18.82 5.62 -1.31
C GLN A 21 -18.01 5.63 -2.62
N ASP A 22 -16.72 6.00 -2.60
CA ASP A 22 -15.84 5.98 -3.80
C ASP A 22 -15.49 4.56 -4.26
N TYR A 23 -16.00 3.54 -3.56
CA TYR A 23 -15.64 2.16 -3.77
C TYR A 23 -16.84 1.23 -3.60
N ARG A 24 -16.72 0.04 -4.18
CA ARG A 24 -17.64 -1.07 -3.97
C ARG A 24 -16.87 -2.30 -3.54
N GLU A 25 -17.11 -2.77 -2.32
CA GLU A 25 -16.49 -4.01 -1.84
C GLU A 25 -16.87 -5.20 -2.74
N THR A 26 -15.88 -6.01 -3.09
CA THR A 26 -16.02 -7.20 -3.95
C THR A 26 -15.69 -8.50 -3.24
N GLY A 27 -15.08 -8.44 -2.05
CA GLY A 27 -14.74 -9.62 -1.26
C GLY A 27 -14.09 -9.26 0.06
N ARG A 28 -14.27 -10.13 1.05
CA ARG A 28 -13.77 -9.96 2.42
C ARG A 28 -13.35 -11.32 2.97
N TYR A 29 -12.11 -11.39 3.43
CA TYR A 29 -11.48 -12.65 3.80
C TYR A 29 -10.82 -12.53 5.18
N PRO A 30 -11.24 -13.34 6.17
CA PRO A 30 -10.53 -13.45 7.44
C PRO A 30 -9.15 -14.05 7.24
N VAL A 31 -8.10 -13.27 7.57
CA VAL A 31 -6.70 -13.70 7.50
C VAL A 31 -5.96 -13.17 8.73
N PRO A 32 -5.73 -14.00 9.76
CA PRO A 32 -5.05 -13.61 10.99
C PRO A 32 -3.67 -12.96 10.80
N GLU A 33 -2.99 -13.30 9.72
CA GLU A 33 -1.64 -12.86 9.37
C GLU A 33 -1.59 -11.49 8.68
N ALA A 34 -2.75 -10.87 8.39
CA ALA A 34 -2.84 -9.58 7.70
C ALA A 34 -2.22 -8.44 8.52
N LYS A 35 -0.97 -8.09 8.21
CA LYS A 35 -0.21 -7.07 8.96
C LYS A 35 0.41 -5.97 8.12
N GLN A 36 1.03 -6.32 6.99
CA GLN A 36 1.84 -5.39 6.19
C GLN A 36 1.24 -5.09 4.83
N ALA A 37 0.85 -6.12 4.08
CA ALA A 37 0.34 -5.90 2.73
C ALA A 37 -0.39 -7.12 2.17
N VAL A 38 -0.91 -6.93 0.97
CA VAL A 38 -1.40 -8.00 0.10
C VAL A 38 -0.83 -7.83 -1.31
N ALA A 39 -0.49 -8.94 -1.95
CA ALA A 39 -0.20 -9.02 -3.39
C ALA A 39 -1.19 -9.98 -4.05
N VAL A 40 -1.41 -9.85 -5.36
CA VAL A 40 -2.46 -10.62 -6.07
C VAL A 40 -1.98 -11.11 -7.43
N ASP A 41 -2.35 -12.34 -7.77
CA ASP A 41 -2.26 -12.88 -9.12
C ASP A 41 -3.65 -13.33 -9.65
N GLY A 42 -3.68 -14.08 -10.75
CA GLY A 42 -4.93 -14.53 -11.36
C GLY A 42 -5.73 -15.54 -10.55
N LYS A 43 -5.13 -16.24 -9.59
CA LYS A 43 -5.77 -17.33 -8.83
C LYS A 43 -5.66 -17.15 -7.31
N SER A 44 -4.68 -16.38 -6.85
CA SER A 44 -4.33 -16.28 -5.44
C SER A 44 -4.12 -14.82 -5.02
N PHE A 45 -4.33 -14.57 -3.74
CA PHE A 45 -3.75 -13.43 -3.05
C PHE A 45 -2.72 -13.92 -2.03
N PHE A 46 -1.74 -13.07 -1.76
CA PHE A 46 -0.61 -13.34 -0.88
C PHE A 46 -0.64 -12.30 0.22
N VAL A 47 -0.78 -12.73 1.47
CA VAL A 47 -0.76 -11.84 2.62
C VAL A 47 0.66 -11.80 3.15
N ILE A 48 1.21 -10.59 3.20
CA ILE A 48 2.57 -10.32 3.63
C ILE A 48 2.52 -9.78 5.05
N ASN A 49 3.37 -10.37 5.89
CA ASN A 49 3.62 -9.99 7.28
C ASN A 49 5.14 -9.79 7.45
N ASN A 50 5.59 -9.35 8.62
CA ASN A 50 6.98 -9.02 8.91
C ASN A 50 7.98 -10.10 8.49
N SER A 51 7.67 -11.37 8.74
CA SER A 51 8.60 -12.49 8.51
C SER A 51 7.94 -13.66 7.80
N THR A 52 6.65 -13.56 7.47
CA THR A 52 5.88 -14.65 6.89
C THR A 52 5.07 -14.16 5.69
N ILE A 53 4.79 -15.09 4.78
CA ILE A 53 3.86 -14.87 3.67
C ILE A 53 2.90 -16.05 3.64
N THR A 54 1.60 -15.79 3.57
CA THR A 54 0.59 -16.81 3.33
C THR A 54 -0.01 -16.61 1.94
N LYS A 55 -0.23 -17.70 1.23
CA LYS A 55 -0.88 -17.74 -0.08
C LYS A 55 -2.28 -18.31 0.09
N HIS A 56 -3.27 -17.64 -0.46
CA HIS A 56 -4.67 -18.00 -0.35
C HIS A 56 -5.34 -18.14 -1.71
N ASP A 57 -6.37 -18.98 -1.81
CA ASP A 57 -7.25 -19.02 -2.97
C ASP A 57 -8.08 -17.73 -3.04
N LYS A 58 -8.15 -17.11 -4.22
CA LYS A 58 -8.81 -15.83 -4.39
C LYS A 58 -10.33 -15.89 -4.33
N LYS A 59 -10.92 -17.05 -4.62
CA LYS A 59 -12.37 -17.23 -4.58
C LYS A 59 -12.84 -17.57 -3.17
N SER A 60 -12.21 -18.54 -2.53
CA SER A 60 -12.63 -19.05 -1.22
C SER A 60 -11.94 -18.37 -0.03
N GLY A 61 -10.80 -17.72 -0.24
CA GLY A 61 -9.94 -17.20 0.84
C GLY A 61 -9.15 -18.27 1.60
N MET A 62 -9.29 -19.55 1.22
CA MET A 62 -8.63 -20.65 1.92
C MET A 62 -7.12 -20.59 1.77
N LEU A 63 -6.40 -20.87 2.85
CA LEU A 63 -4.95 -21.00 2.85
C LEU A 63 -4.51 -22.16 1.93
N ILE A 64 -3.55 -21.88 1.05
CA ILE A 64 -2.94 -22.84 0.12
C ILE A 64 -1.53 -23.20 0.57
N ALA A 65 -0.72 -22.20 0.93
CA ALA A 65 0.67 -22.37 1.31
C ALA A 65 1.12 -21.26 2.25
N GLN A 66 2.21 -21.50 2.98
CA GLN A 66 2.84 -20.52 3.84
C GLN A 66 4.36 -20.62 3.70
N TRP A 67 5.01 -19.49 3.83
CA TRP A 67 6.45 -19.37 3.97
C TRP A 67 6.77 -18.57 5.24
N ASP A 68 7.83 -18.96 5.92
CA ASP A 68 8.36 -18.30 7.13
C ASP A 68 9.86 -18.11 6.95
N GLY A 69 10.30 -16.85 6.99
CA GLY A 69 11.67 -16.41 6.82
C GLY A 69 12.38 -16.02 8.12
N THR A 70 11.78 -16.30 9.27
CA THR A 70 12.29 -15.85 10.57
C THR A 70 13.70 -16.39 10.83
N LYS A 71 13.98 -17.64 10.44
CA LYS A 71 15.30 -18.28 10.65
C LYS A 71 16.35 -17.79 9.66
N GLU A 72 15.90 -17.27 8.53
CA GLU A 72 16.68 -16.67 7.44
C GLU A 72 17.01 -15.19 7.72
N GLY A 73 16.54 -14.64 8.84
CA GLY A 73 16.82 -13.26 9.25
C GLY A 73 15.87 -12.22 8.66
N ILE A 74 14.78 -12.63 8.02
CA ILE A 74 13.76 -11.71 7.52
C ILE A 74 12.94 -11.20 8.69
N SER A 75 13.09 -9.92 9.02
CA SER A 75 12.48 -9.29 10.21
C SER A 75 11.36 -8.30 9.86
N HIS A 76 11.35 -7.75 8.64
CA HIS A 76 10.36 -6.76 8.21
C HIS A 76 10.17 -6.76 6.69
N LEU A 77 9.30 -7.62 6.17
CA LEU A 77 8.68 -7.42 4.87
C LEU A 77 7.63 -6.31 4.95
N ASN A 78 7.49 -5.58 3.85
CA ASN A 78 6.53 -4.51 3.66
C ASN A 78 5.52 -4.92 2.56
N SER A 79 5.39 -4.13 1.49
CA SER A 79 4.51 -4.43 0.35
C SER A 79 5.09 -5.45 -0.62
N GLY A 80 4.26 -5.98 -1.52
CA GLY A 80 4.74 -6.82 -2.61
C GLY A 80 3.83 -6.82 -3.85
N VAL A 81 4.37 -7.31 -4.95
CA VAL A 81 3.70 -7.37 -6.25
C VAL A 81 4.01 -8.67 -6.97
N VAL A 82 3.01 -9.24 -7.66
CA VAL A 82 3.24 -10.39 -8.55
C VAL A 82 3.47 -9.92 -9.98
N ILE A 83 4.66 -10.18 -10.52
CA ILE A 83 5.01 -9.87 -11.91
C ILE A 83 5.57 -11.14 -12.57
N ARG A 84 4.90 -11.59 -13.64
CA ARG A 84 5.33 -12.75 -14.47
C ARG A 84 5.63 -14.02 -13.64
N GLY A 85 4.73 -14.36 -12.74
CA GLY A 85 4.83 -15.57 -11.91
C GLY A 85 5.80 -15.48 -10.74
N LYS A 86 6.42 -14.32 -10.51
CA LYS A 86 7.24 -14.06 -9.33
C LYS A 86 6.56 -13.06 -8.42
N LEU A 87 6.57 -13.34 -7.11
CA LEU A 87 6.20 -12.39 -6.07
C LEU A 87 7.47 -11.66 -5.64
N TYR A 88 7.46 -10.34 -5.76
CA TYR A 88 8.53 -9.47 -5.29
C TYR A 88 8.03 -8.74 -4.06
N CYS A 89 8.72 -8.92 -2.93
CA CYS A 89 8.39 -8.26 -1.67
C CYS A 89 9.46 -7.23 -1.33
N ALA A 90 9.04 -6.04 -0.93
CA ALA A 90 9.90 -5.07 -0.30
C ALA A 90 10.23 -5.52 1.13
N SER A 91 11.49 -5.35 1.53
CA SER A 91 11.95 -5.60 2.90
C SER A 91 12.85 -4.47 3.37
N SER A 92 12.79 -4.20 4.67
CA SER A 92 13.59 -3.19 5.35
C SER A 92 14.10 -3.71 6.69
N ASN A 93 15.02 -2.99 7.32
CA ASN A 93 15.47 -3.24 8.68
C ASN A 93 14.72 -2.41 9.75
N PHE A 94 13.54 -1.87 9.46
CA PHE A 94 12.80 -1.04 10.43
C PHE A 94 12.64 -1.78 11.79
N PRO A 95 12.90 -1.10 12.94
CA PRO A 95 13.12 0.34 13.11
C PRO A 95 14.60 0.78 13.11
N ASP A 96 15.52 -0.06 12.68
CA ASP A 96 16.96 0.19 12.81
C ASP A 96 17.45 1.34 11.91
N SER A 97 18.51 2.01 12.37
CA SER A 97 19.23 3.06 11.63
C SER A 97 20.73 2.72 11.57
N PRO A 98 21.42 2.88 10.42
CA PRO A 98 20.92 3.41 9.15
C PRO A 98 19.90 2.49 8.48
N MET A 99 18.92 3.09 7.79
CA MET A 99 17.90 2.34 7.05
C MET A 99 18.54 1.57 5.89
N ALA A 100 18.24 0.28 5.81
CA ALA A 100 18.65 -0.60 4.74
C ALA A 100 17.44 -1.38 4.21
N GLY A 101 17.52 -1.82 2.95
CA GLY A 101 16.43 -2.56 2.34
C GLY A 101 16.86 -3.49 1.21
N SER A 102 15.95 -4.41 0.89
CA SER A 102 16.11 -5.40 -0.17
C SER A 102 14.78 -5.74 -0.82
N VAL A 103 14.88 -6.33 -2.01
CA VAL A 103 13.78 -7.04 -2.64
C VAL A 103 13.97 -8.52 -2.37
N GLU A 104 12.96 -9.16 -1.80
CA GLU A 104 12.89 -10.62 -1.62
C GLU A 104 12.00 -11.21 -2.72
N ILE A 105 12.49 -12.25 -3.41
CA ILE A 105 11.87 -12.75 -4.64
C ILE A 105 11.45 -14.19 -4.46
N PHE A 106 10.16 -14.46 -4.67
CA PHE A 106 9.55 -15.76 -4.53
C PHE A 106 8.99 -16.24 -5.86
N ASP A 107 9.01 -17.56 -6.06
CA ASP A 107 8.17 -18.19 -7.07
C ASP A 107 6.71 -18.15 -6.59
N ALA A 108 5.82 -17.45 -7.30
CA ALA A 108 4.46 -17.23 -6.82
C ALA A 108 3.62 -18.52 -6.81
N ALA A 109 3.98 -19.51 -7.62
CA ALA A 109 3.27 -20.79 -7.67
C ALA A 109 3.51 -21.63 -6.40
N SER A 110 4.78 -21.81 -6.04
CA SER A 110 5.22 -22.64 -4.91
C SER A 110 5.43 -21.89 -3.59
N LEU A 111 5.50 -20.55 -3.65
CA LEU A 111 5.90 -19.67 -2.54
C LEU A 111 7.33 -19.90 -2.04
N ARG A 112 8.17 -20.59 -2.83
CA ARG A 112 9.58 -20.78 -2.49
C ARG A 112 10.36 -19.48 -2.70
N HIS A 113 11.20 -19.08 -1.76
CA HIS A 113 12.17 -18.00 -1.94
C HIS A 113 13.20 -18.41 -3.00
N THR A 114 13.43 -17.54 -3.99
CA THR A 114 14.25 -17.82 -5.18
C THR A 114 15.41 -16.85 -5.38
N GLY A 115 15.53 -15.84 -4.53
CA GLY A 115 16.62 -14.87 -4.59
C GLY A 115 16.25 -13.54 -3.97
N SER A 116 17.22 -12.65 -3.94
CA SER A 116 17.07 -11.30 -3.41
C SER A 116 17.90 -10.29 -4.18
N HIS A 117 17.59 -9.01 -3.99
CA HIS A 117 18.44 -7.90 -4.40
C HIS A 117 18.56 -6.93 -3.23
N SER A 118 19.74 -6.85 -2.62
CA SER A 118 20.01 -5.89 -1.56
C SER A 118 20.37 -4.53 -2.14
N PHE A 119 19.75 -3.48 -1.61
CA PHE A 119 20.15 -2.10 -1.85
C PHE A 119 21.15 -1.60 -0.80
N GLY A 120 21.42 -2.38 0.26
CA GLY A 120 22.14 -1.91 1.44
C GLY A 120 21.50 -0.65 2.01
N ILE A 121 22.34 0.27 2.48
CA ILE A 121 21.91 1.63 2.83
C ILE A 121 21.64 2.38 1.52
N ASN A 122 20.42 2.87 1.37
CA ASN A 122 20.01 3.64 0.20
C ASN A 122 19.17 4.84 0.64
N THR A 123 18.15 5.20 -0.14
CA THR A 123 17.46 6.48 -0.02
C THR A 123 16.65 6.56 1.27
N GLY A 124 16.14 5.43 1.80
CA GLY A 124 15.32 5.32 3.01
C GLY A 124 14.92 3.86 3.26
N SER A 125 13.88 3.64 4.07
CA SER A 125 13.30 2.31 4.31
C SER A 125 12.50 1.85 3.08
N PHE A 126 12.77 0.65 2.56
CA PHE A 126 12.17 0.15 1.33
C PHE A 126 10.78 -0.46 1.60
N THR A 127 9.71 0.31 1.32
CA THR A 127 8.33 -0.04 1.75
C THR A 127 7.47 -0.66 0.67
N TRP A 128 7.71 -0.34 -0.60
CA TRP A 128 6.98 -0.96 -1.71
C TRP A 128 7.76 -0.90 -3.02
N LEU A 129 7.35 -1.77 -3.94
CA LEU A 129 7.79 -1.73 -5.33
C LEU A 129 6.66 -2.17 -6.26
N ASP A 130 6.65 -1.60 -7.47
CA ASP A 130 5.77 -2.03 -8.55
C ASP A 130 6.43 -1.76 -9.91
N MET A 131 5.94 -2.41 -10.96
CA MET A 131 6.46 -2.29 -12.31
C MET A 131 5.49 -1.48 -13.18
N HIS A 132 6.00 -0.45 -13.84
CA HIS A 132 5.27 0.33 -14.83
C HIS A 132 6.15 0.66 -16.03
N ASP A 133 5.60 0.48 -17.23
CA ASP A 133 6.29 0.69 -18.52
C ASP A 133 7.67 0.04 -18.62
N GLY A 134 7.82 -1.13 -17.96
CA GLY A 134 9.04 -1.90 -17.98
C GLY A 134 10.15 -1.42 -17.04
N TYR A 135 9.85 -0.48 -16.15
CA TYR A 135 10.72 0.02 -15.09
C TYR A 135 10.16 -0.32 -13.71
N TRP A 136 11.05 -0.50 -12.75
CA TRP A 136 10.67 -0.62 -11.35
C TRP A 136 10.49 0.78 -10.78
N TYR A 137 9.45 0.95 -9.97
CA TYR A 137 9.25 2.11 -9.11
C TYR A 137 9.18 1.61 -7.69
N ALA A 138 9.76 2.36 -6.77
CA ALA A 138 9.81 1.97 -5.37
C ALA A 138 9.70 3.14 -4.41
N GLY A 139 9.08 2.90 -3.27
CA GLY A 139 9.01 3.83 -2.14
C GLY A 139 10.17 3.65 -1.18
N PHE A 140 10.82 4.76 -0.84
CA PHE A 140 11.83 4.85 0.21
C PHE A 140 11.31 5.79 1.29
N ALA A 141 10.73 5.21 2.33
CA ALA A 141 10.13 5.90 3.46
C ALA A 141 11.18 6.51 4.40
N HIS A 142 10.88 7.70 4.89
CA HIS A 142 11.46 8.26 6.11
C HIS A 142 10.34 8.53 7.11
N TYR A 143 10.67 8.38 8.39
CA TYR A 143 9.71 8.48 9.48
C TYR A 143 10.00 9.69 10.34
N THR A 144 8.98 10.21 11.00
CA THR A 144 9.14 11.26 12.03
C THR A 144 9.07 10.62 13.41
N GLY A 145 10.06 10.85 14.27
CA GLY A 145 10.09 10.27 15.63
C GLY A 145 10.63 8.84 15.63
N ALA A 146 9.84 7.87 16.09
CA ALA A 146 10.28 6.47 16.18
C ALA A 146 10.64 5.92 14.79
N GLY A 147 11.84 5.36 14.65
CA GLY A 147 12.38 4.87 13.37
C GLY A 147 12.93 5.97 12.45
N SER A 148 12.95 7.24 12.86
CA SER A 148 13.61 8.31 12.10
C SER A 148 15.12 8.09 11.98
N SER A 149 15.72 8.66 10.94
CA SER A 149 17.18 8.74 10.79
C SER A 149 17.66 10.15 11.14
N GLU A 150 18.91 10.27 11.56
CA GLU A 150 19.50 11.56 11.94
C GLU A 150 19.30 12.63 10.84
N GLY A 151 18.73 13.78 11.23
CA GLY A 151 18.47 14.90 10.32
C GLY A 151 17.37 14.69 9.28
N LYS A 152 16.63 13.57 9.34
CA LYS A 152 15.57 13.24 8.38
C LYS A 152 14.25 12.96 9.06
N ASP A 153 13.17 13.34 8.39
CA ASP A 153 11.79 13.10 8.78
C ASP A 153 10.96 12.69 7.55
N THR A 154 9.64 12.59 7.71
CA THR A 154 8.73 12.17 6.64
C THR A 154 8.90 12.92 5.32
N ARG A 155 9.37 14.19 5.32
CA ARG A 155 9.61 14.98 4.10
C ARG A 155 10.69 14.39 3.18
N TRP A 156 11.54 13.51 3.68
CA TRP A 156 12.59 12.84 2.92
C TRP A 156 12.10 11.59 2.16
N THR A 157 10.83 11.23 2.35
CA THR A 157 10.19 10.12 1.66
C THR A 157 10.15 10.36 0.16
N SER A 158 10.57 9.36 -0.62
CA SER A 158 10.72 9.51 -2.07
C SER A 158 10.28 8.28 -2.86
N VAL A 159 9.89 8.50 -4.11
CA VAL A 159 9.67 7.48 -5.11
C VAL A 159 10.86 7.45 -6.05
N VAL A 160 11.46 6.28 -6.24
CA VAL A 160 12.65 6.12 -7.09
C VAL A 160 12.35 5.15 -8.22
N LYS A 161 12.71 5.54 -9.45
CA LYS A 161 12.63 4.69 -10.64
C LYS A 161 13.96 3.98 -10.88
N PHE A 162 13.87 2.69 -11.17
CA PHE A 162 15.00 1.84 -11.53
C PHE A 162 14.79 1.16 -12.88
N SER A 163 15.89 0.85 -13.56
CA SER A 163 15.88 -0.08 -14.68
C SER A 163 15.52 -1.49 -14.21
N ARG A 164 15.22 -2.39 -15.17
CA ARG A 164 15.00 -3.81 -14.88
C ARG A 164 16.18 -4.51 -14.18
N LYS A 165 17.37 -3.92 -14.26
CA LYS A 165 18.61 -4.39 -13.64
C LYS A 165 18.96 -3.59 -12.37
N TRP A 166 17.98 -2.95 -11.74
CA TRP A 166 18.12 -2.22 -10.48
C TRP A 166 19.05 -1.00 -10.53
N GLN A 167 19.32 -0.44 -11.71
CA GLN A 167 20.06 0.81 -11.81
C GLN A 167 19.11 1.98 -11.56
N ARG A 168 19.46 2.87 -10.63
CA ARG A 168 18.67 4.09 -10.34
C ARG A 168 18.66 5.01 -11.56
N LEU A 169 17.48 5.52 -11.91
CA LEU A 169 17.28 6.39 -13.09
C LEU A 169 16.79 7.77 -12.69
N GLU A 170 15.68 7.85 -11.95
CA GLU A 170 14.99 9.10 -11.60
C GLU A 170 14.40 8.99 -10.18
N ALA A 171 14.03 10.12 -9.58
CA ALA A 171 13.35 10.14 -8.29
C ALA A 171 12.44 11.37 -8.14
N TRP A 172 11.40 11.22 -7.31
CA TRP A 172 10.43 12.26 -6.98
C TRP A 172 10.11 12.27 -5.49
N ILE A 173 9.65 13.42 -4.99
CA ILE A 173 9.11 13.59 -3.64
C ILE A 173 7.59 13.68 -3.69
N PHE A 174 6.96 13.44 -2.55
CA PHE A 174 5.52 13.66 -2.36
C PHE A 174 5.23 15.15 -2.11
N PRO A 175 4.04 15.65 -2.52
CA PRO A 175 3.64 17.03 -2.23
C PRO A 175 3.34 17.21 -0.74
N GLU A 176 3.50 18.43 -0.26
CA GLU A 176 3.38 18.81 1.16
C GLU A 176 2.07 18.32 1.79
N ASN A 177 0.95 18.49 1.09
CA ASN A 177 -0.37 18.08 1.57
C ASN A 177 -0.49 16.55 1.84
N LEU A 178 0.36 15.71 1.24
CA LEU A 178 0.41 14.28 1.54
C LEU A 178 1.46 13.93 2.59
N ILE A 179 2.55 14.69 2.69
CA ILE A 179 3.56 14.49 3.72
C ILE A 179 2.95 14.64 5.12
N GLU A 180 2.05 15.60 5.30
CA GLU A 180 1.31 15.76 6.56
C GLU A 180 0.47 14.52 6.90
N LEU A 181 -0.26 13.98 5.92
CA LEU A 181 -1.10 12.78 6.09
C LEU A 181 -0.30 11.48 6.26
N PHE A 182 0.92 11.44 5.74
CA PHE A 182 1.83 10.32 5.91
C PHE A 182 2.56 10.34 7.25
N SER A 183 2.65 11.50 7.91
CA SER A 183 3.36 11.59 9.18
C SER A 183 2.58 10.91 10.31
N PRO A 184 3.25 10.19 11.24
CA PRO A 184 4.70 10.03 11.35
C PRO A 184 5.28 8.82 10.59
N TYR A 185 4.43 7.93 10.07
CA TYR A 185 4.83 6.58 9.61
C TYR A 185 5.07 6.46 8.10
N SER A 186 5.09 7.58 7.38
CA SER A 186 5.41 7.69 5.96
C SER A 186 4.42 7.04 4.99
N ASN A 187 4.81 7.00 3.71
CA ASN A 187 4.17 6.25 2.65
C ASN A 187 4.49 4.76 2.78
N SER A 188 3.44 3.96 2.98
CA SER A 188 3.57 2.53 3.32
C SER A 188 3.33 1.61 2.10
N GLY A 189 2.52 2.06 1.15
CA GLY A 189 2.23 1.30 -0.07
C GLY A 189 2.05 2.19 -1.30
N ALA A 190 2.25 1.59 -2.47
CA ALA A 190 1.73 2.11 -3.72
C ALA A 190 1.60 1.02 -4.77
N ALA A 191 0.72 1.24 -5.76
CA ALA A 191 0.58 0.38 -6.93
C ALA A 191 0.22 1.20 -8.19
N TRP A 192 0.71 0.76 -9.34
CA TRP A 192 0.43 1.37 -10.63
C TRP A 192 -0.87 0.84 -11.23
N GLY A 193 -1.82 1.75 -11.46
CA GLY A 193 -3.03 1.49 -12.23
C GLY A 193 -2.73 1.29 -13.71
N ASN A 194 -3.67 0.67 -14.43
CA ASN A 194 -3.58 0.53 -15.89
C ASN A 194 -3.81 1.85 -16.64
N ASP A 195 -4.23 2.90 -15.93
CA ASP A 195 -4.47 4.25 -16.42
C ASP A 195 -3.22 5.15 -16.32
N GLY A 196 -2.06 4.58 -15.97
CA GLY A 196 -0.79 5.29 -15.86
C GLY A 196 -0.68 6.19 -14.63
N LYS A 197 -1.52 5.98 -13.60
CA LYS A 197 -1.42 6.70 -12.32
C LYS A 197 -0.87 5.80 -11.22
N LEU A 198 -0.22 6.44 -10.25
CA LEU A 198 0.32 5.79 -9.07
C LEU A 198 -0.66 5.98 -7.91
N TYR A 199 -1.15 4.88 -7.35
CA TYR A 199 -2.09 4.88 -6.24
C TYR A 199 -1.31 4.64 -4.96
N CYS A 200 -1.20 5.64 -4.09
CA CYS A 200 -0.38 5.62 -2.88
C CYS A 200 -1.23 5.56 -1.62
N THR A 201 -0.67 4.98 -0.55
CA THR A 201 -1.28 4.92 0.78
C THR A 201 -0.31 5.44 1.83
N GLY A 202 -0.85 6.08 2.86
CA GLY A 202 -0.13 6.29 4.12
C GLY A 202 -0.08 5.01 4.95
N HIS A 203 0.25 5.13 6.22
CA HIS A 203 0.21 3.99 7.14
C HIS A 203 -1.20 3.76 7.73
N ASP A 204 -1.98 4.83 7.95
CA ASP A 204 -3.13 4.81 8.86
C ASP A 204 -4.48 5.13 8.22
N ASN A 205 -4.59 6.12 7.31
CA ASN A 205 -5.91 6.55 6.82
C ASN A 205 -6.59 5.51 5.91
N GLN A 206 -7.92 5.52 5.90
CA GLN A 206 -8.76 4.75 4.96
C GLN A 206 -8.88 5.46 3.61
N GLU A 207 -7.74 5.79 3.03
CA GLU A 207 -7.64 6.63 1.85
C GLU A 207 -6.57 6.10 0.89
N ILE A 208 -6.84 6.25 -0.40
CA ILE A 208 -5.84 6.13 -1.46
C ILE A 208 -5.66 7.48 -2.13
N TYR A 209 -4.41 7.89 -2.32
CA TYR A 209 -4.02 9.14 -2.96
C TYR A 209 -3.51 8.86 -4.36
N ILE A 210 -4.22 9.36 -5.37
CA ILE A 210 -3.90 9.15 -6.77
C ILE A 210 -2.89 10.20 -7.22
N MET A 211 -1.74 9.75 -7.71
CA MET A 211 -0.59 10.56 -8.08
C MET A 211 -0.23 10.41 -9.54
N GLU A 212 0.39 11.44 -10.10
CA GLU A 212 1.04 11.42 -11.41
C GLU A 212 2.48 11.89 -11.31
N ILE A 213 3.34 11.32 -12.17
CA ILE A 213 4.68 11.86 -12.39
C ILE A 213 4.55 13.19 -13.12
N PRO A 214 5.16 14.29 -12.63
CA PRO A 214 5.03 15.59 -13.25
C PRO A 214 5.74 15.64 -14.60
N ARG A 215 5.24 16.46 -15.54
CA ARG A 215 5.93 16.75 -16.81
C ARG A 215 7.29 17.43 -16.59
N SER A 216 7.41 18.22 -15.53
CA SER A 216 8.62 18.96 -15.17
C SER A 216 8.72 19.12 -13.66
N GLY A 217 9.93 19.01 -13.11
CA GLY A 217 10.19 19.13 -11.68
C GLY A 217 10.26 17.79 -10.96
N HIS A 218 10.29 17.85 -9.63
CA HIS A 218 10.62 16.71 -8.77
C HIS A 218 9.48 16.31 -7.82
N THR A 219 8.35 17.00 -7.83
CA THR A 219 7.23 16.74 -6.92
C THR A 219 6.10 16.03 -7.65
N LEU A 220 5.68 14.87 -7.12
CA LEU A 220 4.51 14.15 -7.64
C LEU A 220 3.26 15.02 -7.58
N ARG A 221 2.43 14.94 -8.61
CA ARG A 221 1.17 15.70 -8.69
C ARG A 221 0.05 14.90 -8.05
N HIS A 222 -0.53 15.42 -6.98
CA HIS A 222 -1.75 14.85 -6.40
C HIS A 222 -2.96 15.15 -7.29
N VAL A 223 -3.68 14.11 -7.68
CA VAL A 223 -4.82 14.18 -8.61
C VAL A 223 -6.15 14.12 -7.87
N LYS A 224 -6.33 13.13 -6.99
CA LYS A 224 -7.57 12.88 -6.23
C LYS A 224 -7.25 12.00 -5.02
N THR A 225 -7.94 12.24 -3.91
CA THR A 225 -8.06 11.30 -2.79
C THR A 225 -9.37 10.52 -2.93
N ILE A 226 -9.34 9.21 -2.68
CA ILE A 226 -10.54 8.38 -2.60
C ILE A 226 -10.60 7.69 -1.24
N SER A 227 -11.82 7.57 -0.71
CA SER A 227 -12.10 6.76 0.48
C SER A 227 -12.01 5.26 0.15
N THR A 228 -11.60 4.42 1.12
CA THR A 228 -11.45 2.96 0.93
C THR A 228 -11.93 2.16 2.14
N PRO A 229 -12.26 0.86 2.01
CA PRO A 229 -12.66 0.03 3.15
C PRO A 229 -11.47 -0.43 4.00
N THR A 230 -10.24 -0.21 3.52
CA THR A 230 -8.99 -0.64 4.16
C THR A 230 -8.21 0.58 4.63
N TYR A 231 -7.56 0.45 5.79
CA TYR A 231 -6.57 1.42 6.26
C TYR A 231 -5.27 1.26 5.46
N GLY A 232 -4.47 2.32 5.38
CA GLY A 232 -3.24 2.49 4.58
C GLY A 232 -2.50 1.22 4.12
N GLN A 233 -1.24 1.05 4.52
CA GLN A 233 -0.45 -0.17 4.25
C GLN A 233 -0.29 -0.54 2.75
N GLY A 234 0.30 -1.69 2.47
CA GLY A 234 0.48 -2.15 1.09
C GLY A 234 -0.82 -2.57 0.40
N ILE A 235 -1.05 -2.01 -0.79
CA ILE A 235 -2.18 -2.35 -1.67
C ILE A 235 -1.68 -3.02 -2.96
N ALA A 236 -2.57 -3.78 -3.62
CA ALA A 236 -2.28 -4.37 -4.92
C ALA A 236 -3.49 -4.31 -5.86
N PHE A 237 -3.23 -3.95 -7.12
CA PHE A 237 -4.21 -4.10 -8.19
C PHE A 237 -4.33 -5.57 -8.61
N ASP A 238 -5.56 -6.03 -8.81
CA ASP A 238 -5.83 -7.25 -9.55
C ASP A 238 -5.73 -6.98 -11.06
N ARG A 239 -4.51 -7.16 -11.56
CA ARG A 239 -4.18 -6.92 -12.98
C ARG A 239 -4.85 -7.90 -13.95
N THR A 240 -5.57 -8.92 -13.46
CA THR A 240 -6.27 -9.88 -14.33
C THR A 240 -7.64 -9.37 -14.79
N ILE A 241 -8.19 -8.37 -14.13
CA ILE A 241 -9.46 -7.74 -14.49
C ILE A 241 -9.17 -6.44 -15.25
N LYS A 242 -9.27 -6.48 -16.59
CA LYS A 242 -8.81 -5.36 -17.44
C LYS A 242 -9.72 -4.14 -17.46
N ASN A 243 -11.02 -4.33 -17.25
CA ASN A 243 -12.03 -3.28 -17.44
C ASN A 243 -12.47 -2.63 -16.13
N LYS A 244 -11.83 -2.98 -15.01
CA LYS A 244 -12.18 -2.51 -13.67
C LYS A 244 -10.92 -2.30 -12.87
N LYS A 245 -10.96 -1.36 -11.93
CA LYS A 245 -9.89 -1.14 -10.96
C LYS A 245 -10.24 -1.88 -9.68
N ILE A 246 -9.91 -3.18 -9.65
CA ILE A 246 -10.06 -3.97 -8.43
C ILE A 246 -8.76 -3.90 -7.64
N ILE A 247 -8.84 -3.43 -6.40
CA ILE A 247 -7.73 -3.30 -5.47
C ILE A 247 -7.95 -4.26 -4.31
N TYR A 248 -6.87 -4.84 -3.82
CA TYR A 248 -6.81 -5.56 -2.56
C TYR A 248 -6.01 -4.73 -1.56
N GLY A 249 -6.53 -4.64 -0.34
CA GLY A 249 -5.84 -4.07 0.82
C GLY A 249 -6.12 -4.90 2.07
N ILE A 250 -5.60 -4.45 3.21
CA ILE A 250 -5.78 -5.15 4.49
C ILE A 250 -6.45 -4.25 5.54
N SER A 251 -7.15 -4.88 6.49
CA SER A 251 -7.44 -4.25 7.78
C SER A 251 -6.72 -5.06 8.86
N ARG A 252 -5.65 -4.47 9.41
CA ARG A 252 -4.78 -5.14 10.39
C ARG A 252 -5.51 -5.44 11.70
N ASN A 253 -6.28 -4.49 12.21
CA ASN A 253 -6.99 -4.64 13.49
C ASN A 253 -8.10 -5.69 13.38
N ASP A 254 -8.76 -5.75 12.22
CA ASP A 254 -9.84 -6.70 11.98
C ASP A 254 -9.33 -8.05 11.45
N LYS A 255 -8.04 -8.14 11.11
CA LYS A 255 -7.40 -9.33 10.50
C LYS A 255 -8.10 -9.74 9.20
N LEU A 256 -8.27 -8.76 8.30
CA LEU A 256 -8.97 -8.95 7.04
C LEU A 256 -8.07 -8.62 5.84
N VAL A 257 -8.30 -9.35 4.76
CA VAL A 257 -8.04 -8.88 3.40
C VAL A 257 -9.37 -8.45 2.81
N ILE A 258 -9.41 -7.28 2.19
CA ILE A 258 -10.60 -6.76 1.52
C ILE A 258 -10.25 -6.43 0.08
N SER A 259 -11.07 -6.91 -0.85
CA SER A 259 -11.03 -6.51 -2.26
C SER A 259 -12.17 -5.55 -2.56
N PHE A 260 -11.90 -4.53 -3.35
CA PHE A 260 -12.89 -3.51 -3.69
C PHE A 260 -12.62 -2.92 -5.08
N GLU A 261 -13.70 -2.54 -5.76
CA GLU A 261 -13.68 -1.79 -7.01
C GLU A 261 -13.69 -0.29 -6.72
N ILE A 262 -12.91 0.46 -7.48
CA ILE A 262 -12.93 1.92 -7.51
C ILE A 262 -13.24 2.39 -8.94
N ASP A 263 -13.73 3.61 -9.08
CA ASP A 263 -14.03 4.23 -10.39
C ASP A 263 -12.77 4.70 -11.15
#